data_AF-A0A1G2LSK0-F1
#
_entry.id   AF-A0A1G2LSK0-F1
#
_cell.length_a   1.000
_cell.length_b   1.000
_cell.length_c   1.000
_cell.angle_alpha   90.00
_cell.angle_beta   90.00
_cell.angle_gamma   90.00
#
_symmetry.space_group_name_H-M   'P 1'
#
loop_
_entity.id
_entity.type
_entity.pdbx_description
1 polymer ?
#
loop_
_entity_poly.entity_id
_entity_poly.type
_entity_poly.pdbx_seq_one_letter_code
_entity_poly.pdbx_strand_id
1 'polypeptide(L)' 'MAQPNLIKFKCAVCKRDNYFSTKNKKNVEKRLELKKYCNWCRKHTSHKEAKKLTE' A
#
# COMPACT_ATOMS: atom_id res chain seq x y z
N MET A 1 10.49 -15.01 11.69
CA MET A 1 10.05 -15.11 10.28
C MET A 1 9.66 -13.72 9.78
N ALA A 2 10.61 -12.93 9.30
CA ALA A 2 10.33 -11.61 8.74
C ALA A 2 9.75 -11.79 7.33
N GLN A 3 8.67 -11.10 6.99
CA GLN A 3 8.08 -11.14 5.64
C GLN A 3 8.79 -10.08 4.77
N PRO A 4 9.78 -10.45 3.92
CA PRO A 4 10.64 -9.49 3.23
C PRO A 4 9.94 -8.68 2.12
N ASN A 5 8.69 -9.02 1.83
CA ASN A 5 7.93 -8.56 0.67
C ASN A 5 6.63 -7.84 1.03
N LEU A 6 6.42 -7.50 2.31
CA LEU A 6 5.20 -6.81 2.74
C LEU A 6 5.26 -5.33 2.38
N ILE A 7 4.28 -4.88 1.60
CA ILE A 7 4.03 -3.48 1.27
C ILE A 7 2.78 -3.00 2.00
N LYS A 8 2.82 -1.75 2.46
CA LYS A 8 1.65 -1.07 3.04
C LYS A 8 1.05 -0.14 2.00
N PHE A 9 -0.28 -0.06 1.94
CA PHE A 9 -0.99 0.91 1.13
C PHE A 9 -1.56 2.00 2.01
N LYS A 10 -1.12 3.22 1.73
CA LYS A 10 -1.49 4.43 2.45
C LYS A 10 -2.57 5.17 1.69
N CYS A 11 -3.67 5.48 2.36
CA CYS A 11 -4.72 6.32 1.80
C CYS A 11 -4.20 7.75 1.56
N ALA A 12 -4.46 8.33 0.39
CA ALA A 12 -4.04 9.69 0.07
C ALA A 12 -4.76 10.77 0.91
N VAL A 13 -5.97 10.49 1.40
CA VAL A 13 -6.81 11.47 2.11
C VAL A 13 -6.53 11.46 3.62
N CYS A 14 -6.69 10.31 4.28
CA CYS A 14 -6.48 10.21 5.72
C CYS A 14 -5.03 9.87 6.10
N LYS A 15 -4.14 9.64 5.12
CA LYS A 15 -2.73 9.26 5.35
C LYS A 15 -2.57 8.04 6.28
N ARG A 16 -3.58 7.17 6.38
CA ARG A 16 -3.52 5.93 7.15
C ARG A 16 -3.13 4.74 6.28
N ASP A 17 -2.35 3.85 6.85
CA ASP A 17 -2.03 2.54 6.28
C ASP A 17 -3.22 1.61 6.53
N ASN A 18 -4.02 1.36 5.51
CA ASN A 18 -5.26 0.56 5.63
C ASN A 18 -5.09 -0.86 5.10
N TYR A 19 -4.15 -1.08 4.18
CA TYR A 19 -3.97 -2.39 3.55
C TYR A 19 -2.52 -2.82 3.59
N PHE A 20 -2.33 -4.11 3.76
CA PHE A 20 -1.06 -4.79 3.67
C PHE A 20 -1.16 -5.78 2.51
N SER A 21 -0.18 -5.77 1.63
CA SER A 21 -0.11 -6.72 0.52
C SER A 21 1.31 -7.21 0.35
N THR A 22 1.49 -8.32 -0.32
CA THR A 22 2.82 -8.85 -0.62
C THR A 22 3.15 -8.54 -2.06
N LYS A 23 4.27 -7.86 -2.28
CA LYS A 23 4.75 -7.50 -3.62
C LYS A 23 6.07 -8.20 -3.87
N ASN A 24 6.14 -8.97 -4.95
CA ASN A 24 7.39 -9.57 -5.36
C ASN A 24 8.26 -8.50 -6.06
N LYS A 25 9.40 -8.15 -5.46
CA LYS A 25 10.29 -7.07 -5.96
C LYS A 25 10.76 -7.28 -7.40
N LYS A 26 10.85 -8.53 -7.86
CA LYS A 26 11.30 -8.88 -9.22
C LYS A 26 10.30 -8.57 -10.32
N ASN A 27 9.00 -8.54 -10.01
CA ASN A 27 7.96 -8.53 -11.05
C ASN A 27 7.24 -7.17 -11.18
N VAL A 28 7.38 -6.28 -10.20
CA VAL A 28 6.66 -5.01 -10.21
C VAL A 28 7.59 -3.86 -9.83
N GLU A 29 8.14 -3.24 -10.86
CA GLU A 29 9.05 -2.08 -10.80
C GLU A 29 8.27 -0.77 -10.56
N LYS A 30 7.00 -0.73 -11.01
CA LYS A 30 6.14 0.44 -10.91
C LYS A 30 5.50 0.59 -9.52
N ARG A 31 5.27 1.84 -9.13
CA ARG A 31 4.41 2.20 -7.99
C ARG A 31 2.97 1.79 -8.30
N LEU A 32 2.39 0.94 -7.48
CA LEU A 32 0.97 0.61 -7.50
C LEU A 32 0.20 1.73 -6.83
N GLU A 33 -0.73 2.31 -7.58
CA GLU A 33 -1.77 3.21 -7.09
C GLU A 33 -3.12 2.51 -7.29
N LEU A 34 -3.76 2.13 -6.20
CA LEU A 34 -5.01 1.37 -6.23
C LEU A 34 -6.14 2.25 -5.71
N LYS A 35 -7.24 2.36 -6.45
CA LYS A 35 -8.48 2.96 -5.95
C LYS A 35 -9.21 1.94 -5.07
N LYS A 36 -9.10 2.10 -3.75
CA LYS A 36 -9.77 1.25 -2.75
C LYS A 36 -10.66 2.10 -1.86
N TYR A 37 -11.67 1.45 -1.29
CA TYR A 37 -12.53 2.07 -0.28
C TYR A 37 -11.74 2.34 0.98
N CYS A 38 -11.81 3.56 1.51
CA CYS A 38 -11.22 3.89 2.80
C CYS A 38 -12.33 3.89 3.86
N ASN A 39 -12.28 2.99 4.84
CA ASN A 39 -13.28 2.91 5.90
C ASN A 39 -13.36 4.21 6.74
N TRP A 40 -12.23 4.91 6.88
CA TRP A 40 -12.14 6.17 7.61
C TRP A 40 -12.77 7.35 6.86
N CYS A 41 -12.58 7.40 5.55
CA CYS A 41 -13.14 8.48 4.72
C CYS A 41 -14.52 8.16 4.14
N ARG A 42 -15.00 6.92 4.36
CA ARG A 42 -16.22 6.33 3.78
C ARG A 42 -16.38 6.57 2.28
N LYS A 43 -15.26 6.60 1.54
CA LYS A 43 -15.23 6.85 0.09
C LYS A 43 -14.08 6.10 -0.58
N HIS A 44 -14.21 5.88 -1.89
CA HIS A 44 -13.13 5.32 -2.69
C HIS A 44 -12.05 6.37 -2.93
N THR A 45 -10.84 6.07 -2.48
CA THR A 45 -9.69 6.97 -2.59
C THR A 45 -8.52 6.25 -3.21
N SER A 46 -7.65 7.00 -3.86
CA SER A 46 -6.36 6.48 -4.31
C SER A 46 -5.50 6.13 -3.09
N HIS A 47 -5.14 4.86 -2.98
CA HIS A 47 -4.19 4.35 -2.02
C HIS A 47 -2.85 4.15 -2.73
N LYS A 48 -1.80 4.75 -2.19
CA LYS A 48 -0.44 4.68 -2.73
C LYS A 48 0.40 3.72 -1.91
N GLU A 49 1.29 2.97 -2.54
CA GLU A 49 2.30 2.18 -1.82
C GLU A 49 3.14 3.09 -0.92
N ALA A 50 3.15 2.78 0.39
CA ALA A 50 4.10 3.33 1.33
C ALA A 50 5.48 2.67 1.11
N LYS A 51 6.54 3.47 1.25
CA LYS A 51 7.91 3.10 0.91
C LYS A 51 8.31 1.77 1.56
N LYS A 52 8.96 0.91 0.77
CA LYS A 52 9.52 -0.39 1.15
C LYS A 52 10.32 -0.29 2.44
N LEU A 53 10.01 -1.10 3.46
CA LEU A 53 10.94 -1.43 4.53
C LEU A 53 11.90 -2.46 3.95
N THR A 54 13.02 -1.98 3.43
CA THR A 54 14.11 -2.84 2.98
C THR A 54 15.37 -2.30 3.59
N GLU A 55 15.85 -3.02 4.59
CA GLU A 55 17.27 -3.14 4.86
C GLU A 55 17.78 -4.31 4.01
#